data_AF-A0A7Y9WVR4-F1
#
_entry.id   AF-A0A7Y9WVR4-F1
#
_cell.length_a   1.000
_cell.length_b   1.000
_cell.length_c   1.000
_cell.angle_alpha   90.00
_cell.angle_beta   90.00
_cell.angle_gamma   90.00
#
_symmetry.space_group_name_H-M   'P 1'
#
loop_
_entity.id
_entity.type
_entity.pdbx_description
1 polymer ?
#
loop_
_entity_poly.entity_id
_entity_poly.type
_entity_poly.pdbx_seq_one_letter_code
_entity_poly.pdbx_strand_id
1 'polypeptide(L)'
;MSTVAALPTGNVHAVLDRAALYLGRYGWTPAGLYDAHDACPANCGCHRTGIYPASILGAIRAAVFGRPRWYLTGITDADQRSYSAAVEWFNTYLIAVGHAGLHAPVFDWETLPGRRPADVIEALCTAAIAYRRHTIRRAA
;
A
#
# COMPACT_ATOMS: atom_id res chain seq x y z
N MET A 1 -22.26 -15.21 10.72
CA MET A 1 -22.43 -14.64 9.36
C MET A 1 -21.53 -13.42 9.27
N SER A 2 -20.36 -13.55 8.64
CA SER A 2 -19.51 -12.39 8.37
C SER A 2 -20.20 -11.52 7.33
N THR A 3 -20.62 -10.33 7.74
CA THR A 3 -20.96 -9.26 6.82
C THR A 3 -19.73 -9.02 5.96
N VAL A 4 -19.88 -9.18 4.65
CA VAL A 4 -18.92 -8.63 3.68
C VAL A 4 -18.88 -7.13 3.99
N ALA A 5 -17.83 -6.68 4.68
CA ALA A 5 -17.63 -5.28 4.97
C ALA A 5 -17.72 -4.54 3.63
N ALA A 6 -18.59 -3.53 3.55
CA ALA A 6 -18.74 -2.76 2.33
C ALA A 6 -17.35 -2.25 1.92
N LEU A 7 -16.91 -2.61 0.71
CA LEU A 7 -15.61 -2.20 0.19
C LEU A 7 -15.42 -0.67 0.38
N PRO A 8 -14.24 -0.21 0.83
CA PRO A 8 -14.04 1.18 1.26
C PRO A 8 -14.42 2.17 0.16
N THR A 9 -15.10 3.27 0.48
CA THR A 9 -15.40 4.39 -0.44
C THR A 9 -14.49 5.58 -0.13
N GLY A 10 -13.98 6.27 -1.15
CA GLY A 10 -13.10 7.44 -0.96
C GLY A 10 -11.99 7.60 -2.00
N ASN A 11 -10.85 8.13 -1.57
CA ASN A 11 -9.71 8.48 -2.42
C ASN A 11 -8.74 7.31 -2.72
N VAL A 12 -9.16 6.06 -2.54
CA VAL A 12 -8.31 4.85 -2.67
C VAL A 12 -7.54 4.82 -3.98
N HIS A 13 -8.23 5.04 -5.11
CA HIS A 13 -7.55 5.07 -6.42
C HIS A 13 -6.41 6.11 -6.48
N ALA A 14 -6.63 7.31 -5.93
CA ALA A 14 -5.64 8.37 -5.93
C ALA A 14 -4.47 8.04 -4.99
N VAL A 15 -4.72 7.38 -3.87
CA VAL A 15 -3.67 6.89 -2.96
C VAL A 15 -2.81 5.84 -3.66
N LEU A 16 -3.42 4.88 -4.36
CA LEU A 16 -2.68 3.84 -5.09
C LEU A 16 -1.89 4.39 -6.27
N ASP A 17 -2.47 5.31 -7.06
CA ASP A 17 -1.78 6.02 -8.14
C ASP A 17 -0.55 6.78 -7.59
N ARG A 18 -0.69 7.48 -6.46
CA ARG A 18 0.43 8.18 -5.80
C ARG A 18 1.48 7.24 -5.22
N ALA A 19 1.07 6.09 -4.68
CA ALA A 19 1.99 5.08 -4.19
C ALA A 19 2.83 4.50 -5.35
N ALA A 20 2.22 4.27 -6.52
CA ALA A 20 2.92 3.85 -7.72
C ALA A 20 3.95 4.90 -8.18
N LEU A 21 3.56 6.18 -8.19
CA LEU A 21 4.48 7.29 -8.48
C LEU A 21 5.63 7.39 -7.47
N TYR A 22 5.34 7.16 -6.18
CA TYR A 22 6.34 7.14 -5.13
C TYR A 22 7.39 6.05 -5.39
N LEU A 23 6.97 4.81 -5.66
CA LEU A 23 7.90 3.71 -5.98
C LEU A 23 8.64 3.93 -7.30
N GLY A 24 8.00 4.55 -8.30
CA GLY A 24 8.66 4.94 -9.54
C GLY A 24 9.79 5.95 -9.33
N ARG A 25 9.64 6.86 -8.36
CA ARG A 25 10.65 7.88 -8.05
C ARG A 25 11.76 7.39 -7.12
N TYR A 26 11.40 6.60 -6.11
CA TYR A 26 12.30 6.24 -5.00
C TYR A 26 12.76 4.77 -5.05
N GLY A 27 12.27 4.00 -6.01
CA GLY A 27 12.53 2.57 -6.12
C GLY A 27 11.62 1.72 -5.24
N TRP A 28 11.63 0.41 -5.51
CA TRP A 28 10.95 -0.61 -4.74
C TRP A 28 11.95 -1.68 -4.29
N THR A 29 11.68 -2.28 -3.13
CA THR A 29 12.45 -3.38 -2.55
C THR A 29 11.52 -4.46 -1.98
N PRO A 30 11.83 -5.75 -2.16
CA PRO A 30 10.99 -6.86 -1.70
C PRO A 30 11.03 -7.11 -0.19
N ALA A 31 11.82 -6.33 0.58
CA ALA A 31 12.03 -6.57 2.01
C ALA A 31 10.82 -6.21 2.90
N GLY A 32 9.64 -5.93 2.34
CA GLY A 32 8.51 -5.37 3.07
C GLY A 32 8.84 -3.99 3.67
N LEU A 33 8.09 -3.55 4.69
CA LEU A 33 8.46 -2.37 5.48
C LEU A 33 9.87 -2.59 6.07
N TYR A 34 10.92 -2.01 5.46
CA TYR A 34 12.29 -2.06 5.96
C TYR A 34 12.35 -1.65 7.45
N ASP A 35 12.40 -2.60 8.38
CA ASP A 35 13.61 -3.13 9.05
C ASP A 35 13.22 -4.19 10.11
N ALA A 36 14.02 -5.26 10.23
CA ALA A 36 13.91 -6.32 11.25
C ALA A 36 14.47 -5.87 12.62
N HIS A 37 14.33 -4.59 12.91
CA HIS A 37 14.74 -3.98 14.17
C HIS A 37 13.69 -4.25 15.24
N ASP A 38 13.60 -5.50 15.67
CA ASP A 38 12.88 -5.89 16.86
C ASP A 38 13.37 -5.01 18.03
N ALA A 39 12.51 -4.12 18.51
CA ALA A 39 12.72 -3.26 19.69
C ALA A 39 13.64 -2.02 19.58
N CYS A 40 13.85 -1.42 18.40
CA CYS A 40 14.57 -0.14 18.38
C CYS A 40 13.70 1.04 18.85
N PRO A 41 14.14 1.88 19.80
CA PRO A 41 13.37 3.04 20.26
C PRO A 41 13.15 4.04 19.12
N ALA A 42 12.08 4.83 19.21
CA ALA A 42 11.65 5.81 18.18
C ALA A 42 12.76 6.80 17.74
N ASN A 43 13.84 6.93 18.52
CA ASN A 43 14.96 7.85 18.29
C ASN A 43 16.22 7.20 17.68
N CYS A 44 16.16 5.94 17.23
CA CYS A 44 17.32 5.29 16.63
C CYS A 44 17.80 6.02 15.37
N GLY A 45 19.09 5.93 15.08
CA GLY A 45 19.71 6.63 13.94
C GLY A 45 19.03 6.31 12.61
N CYS A 46 18.59 5.05 12.42
CA CYS A 46 17.82 4.61 11.25
C CYS A 46 16.47 5.35 11.14
N HIS A 47 15.68 5.42 12.23
CA HIS A 47 14.41 6.16 12.29
C HIS A 47 14.55 7.67 12.12
N ARG A 48 15.69 8.26 12.55
CA ARG A 48 15.96 9.70 12.49
C ARG A 48 16.13 10.22 11.06
N THR A 49 16.49 9.36 10.12
CA THR A 49 16.61 9.72 8.69
C THR A 49 15.25 9.94 8.04
N GLY A 50 14.17 9.38 8.59
CA GLY A 50 12.79 9.67 8.21
C GLY A 50 12.37 9.30 6.78
N ILE A 51 13.21 8.62 5.99
CA ILE A 51 13.04 8.52 4.52
C ILE A 51 12.56 7.14 4.02
N TYR A 52 12.26 6.16 4.87
CA TYR A 52 12.18 4.77 4.40
C TYR A 52 10.79 4.11 4.37
N PRO A 53 10.21 4.00 3.16
CA PRO A 53 9.18 3.02 2.86
C PRO A 53 9.26 2.54 1.39
N ALA A 54 10.37 1.94 0.95
CA ALA A 54 10.49 1.39 -0.42
C ALA A 54 9.69 0.08 -0.63
N SER A 55 8.63 -0.11 0.16
CA SER A 55 7.69 -1.23 0.07
C SER A 55 6.31 -0.76 -0.37
N ILE A 56 5.43 -1.69 -0.72
CA ILE A 56 4.05 -1.38 -1.09
C ILE A 56 3.33 -0.64 0.04
N LEU A 57 3.33 -1.23 1.24
CA LEU A 57 2.65 -0.64 2.40
C LEU A 57 3.26 0.71 2.77
N GLY A 58 4.58 0.81 2.67
CA GLY A 58 5.28 2.05 2.89
C GLY A 58 4.89 3.14 1.89
N ALA A 59 4.83 2.82 0.60
CA ALA A 59 4.44 3.76 -0.44
C ALA A 59 2.99 4.24 -0.27
N ILE A 60 2.09 3.35 0.16
CA ILE A 60 0.71 3.72 0.51
C ILE A 60 0.71 4.70 1.69
N ARG A 61 1.54 4.49 2.73
CA ARG A 61 1.69 5.47 3.82
C ARG A 61 2.20 6.81 3.29
N ALA A 62 3.25 6.80 2.48
CA ALA A 62 3.80 8.04 1.91
C ALA A 62 2.75 8.80 1.06
N ALA A 63 1.93 8.08 0.31
CA ALA A 63 0.84 8.63 -0.49
C ALA A 63 -0.29 9.26 0.34
N VAL A 64 -0.58 8.71 1.53
CA VAL A 64 -1.59 9.25 2.46
C VAL A 64 -1.03 10.45 3.23
N PHE A 65 0.15 10.33 3.83
CA PHE A 65 0.70 11.34 4.73
C PHE A 65 1.49 12.46 4.02
N GLY A 66 1.68 12.35 2.70
CA GLY A 66 2.49 13.29 1.90
C GLY A 66 4.00 13.18 2.12
N ARG A 67 4.45 12.28 2.99
CA ARG A 67 5.85 12.01 3.28
C ARG A 67 6.04 10.57 3.77
N PRO A 68 7.22 9.98 3.58
CA PRO A 68 7.61 8.74 4.23
C PRO A 68 7.34 8.79 5.74
N ARG A 69 6.67 7.76 6.28
CA ARG A 69 6.42 7.66 7.71
C ARG A 69 6.39 6.21 8.17
N TRP A 70 7.25 5.89 9.12
CA TRP A 70 7.33 4.57 9.75
C TRP A 70 6.25 4.36 10.81
N TYR A 71 6.09 5.32 11.73
CA TYR A 71 5.17 5.22 12.87
C TYR A 71 3.82 5.88 12.58
N LEU A 72 2.75 5.28 13.11
CA LEU A 72 1.38 5.79 12.98
C LEU A 72 0.94 6.66 14.17
N THR A 73 1.83 6.98 15.11
CA THR A 73 1.52 7.87 16.23
C THR A 73 1.27 9.30 15.73
N GLY A 74 0.21 9.95 16.22
CA GLY A 74 -0.15 11.33 15.84
C GLY A 74 -0.60 11.48 14.39
N ILE A 75 -1.25 10.46 13.82
CA ILE A 75 -2.01 10.58 12.56
C ILE A 75 -3.46 10.92 12.87
N THR A 76 -4.17 11.54 11.92
CA THR A 76 -5.60 11.78 12.08
C THR A 76 -6.39 10.50 11.81
N ASP A 77 -7.61 10.40 12.35
CA ASP A 77 -8.51 9.29 12.02
C ASP A 77 -8.83 9.23 10.53
N ALA A 78 -8.85 10.39 9.85
CA ALA A 78 -9.06 10.47 8.42
C ALA A 78 -7.91 9.81 7.65
N ASP A 79 -6.67 10.08 8.03
CA ASP A 79 -5.50 9.45 7.43
C ASP A 79 -5.48 7.94 7.70
N GLN A 80 -5.80 7.54 8.92
CA GLN A 80 -5.90 6.12 9.28
C GLN A 80 -6.94 5.41 8.41
N ARG A 81 -8.13 6.00 8.23
CA ARG A 81 -9.16 5.44 7.36
C ARG A 81 -8.70 5.35 5.90
N SER A 82 -8.08 6.40 5.35
CA SER A 82 -7.56 6.38 3.98
C SER A 82 -6.48 5.32 3.77
N TYR A 83 -5.57 5.17 4.73
CA TYR A 83 -4.53 4.13 4.70
C TYR A 83 -5.15 2.73 4.76
N SER A 84 -5.99 2.45 5.76
CA SER A 84 -6.66 1.16 5.91
C SER A 84 -7.49 0.79 4.68
N ALA A 85 -8.25 1.74 4.13
CA ALA A 85 -9.04 1.55 2.94
C ALA A 85 -8.20 1.16 1.71
N ALA A 86 -7.08 1.85 1.51
CA ALA A 86 -6.20 1.57 0.37
C ALA A 86 -5.50 0.20 0.50
N VAL A 87 -5.04 -0.14 1.71
CA VAL A 87 -4.43 -1.45 1.98
C VAL A 87 -5.45 -2.58 1.82
N GLU A 88 -6.63 -2.44 2.41
CA GLU A 88 -7.70 -3.44 2.33
C GLU A 88 -8.12 -3.68 0.87
N TRP A 89 -8.33 -2.61 0.11
CA TRP A 89 -8.65 -2.74 -1.30
C TRP A 89 -7.55 -3.43 -2.09
N PHE A 90 -6.30 -2.99 -1.94
CA PHE A 90 -5.18 -3.56 -2.69
C PHE A 90 -4.97 -5.04 -2.37
N ASN A 91 -5.06 -5.40 -1.09
CA ASN A 91 -4.99 -6.78 -0.64
C ASN A 91 -6.13 -7.62 -1.24
N THR A 92 -7.36 -7.10 -1.23
CA THR A 92 -8.52 -7.77 -1.85
C THR A 92 -8.32 -7.96 -3.35
N TYR A 93 -7.81 -6.94 -4.04
CA TYR A 93 -7.50 -7.01 -5.47
C TYR A 93 -6.47 -8.10 -5.76
N LEU A 94 -5.36 -8.16 -5.03
CA LEU A 94 -4.32 -9.17 -5.24
C LEU A 94 -4.81 -10.60 -4.95
N ILE A 95 -5.69 -10.79 -3.95
CA ILE A 95 -6.26 -12.11 -3.67
C ILE A 95 -7.26 -12.52 -4.76
N ALA A 96 -8.18 -11.63 -5.14
CA ALA A 96 -9.29 -11.97 -6.03
C ALA A 96 -8.91 -11.96 -7.51
N VAL A 97 -8.13 -10.97 -7.95
CA VAL A 97 -7.76 -10.76 -9.36
C VAL A 97 -6.34 -11.24 -9.64
N GLY A 98 -5.44 -11.07 -8.66
CA GLY A 98 -4.03 -11.38 -8.83
C GLY A 98 -3.29 -10.36 -9.69
N HIS A 99 -1.97 -10.50 -9.70
CA HIS A 99 -1.11 -9.76 -10.60
C HIS A 99 0.15 -10.57 -10.91
N ALA A 100 0.65 -10.44 -12.15
CA ALA A 100 1.80 -11.19 -12.65
C ALA A 100 1.72 -12.72 -12.41
N GLY A 101 0.52 -13.29 -12.58
CA GLY A 101 0.25 -14.73 -12.45
C GLY A 101 0.11 -15.25 -11.03
N LEU A 102 0.06 -14.38 -10.01
CA LEU A 102 0.00 -14.76 -8.61
C LEU A 102 -1.20 -14.12 -7.89
N HIS A 103 -1.82 -14.91 -7.02
CA HIS A 103 -2.90 -14.50 -6.12
C HIS A 103 -2.42 -14.69 -4.68
N ALA A 104 -2.17 -13.60 -3.97
CA ALA A 104 -1.68 -13.67 -2.60
C ALA A 104 -1.99 -12.35 -1.85
N PRO A 105 -2.03 -12.38 -0.50
CA PRO A 105 -2.04 -11.16 0.31
C PRO A 105 -0.82 -10.27 0.00
N VAL A 106 -0.95 -8.97 0.22
CA VAL A 106 0.07 -7.97 -0.17
C VAL A 106 1.47 -8.29 0.34
N PHE A 107 1.59 -8.75 1.60
CA PHE A 107 2.89 -9.04 2.20
C PHE A 107 3.54 -10.25 1.52
N ASP A 108 2.79 -11.35 1.39
CA ASP A 108 3.29 -12.56 0.72
C ASP A 108 3.57 -12.30 -0.77
N TRP A 109 2.74 -11.51 -1.43
CA TRP A 109 2.91 -11.18 -2.85
C TRP A 109 4.18 -10.35 -3.08
N GLU A 110 4.45 -9.37 -2.21
CA GLU A 110 5.62 -8.49 -2.28
C GLU A 110 6.94 -9.21 -2.03
N THR A 111 6.98 -10.14 -1.08
CA THR A 111 8.23 -10.81 -0.65
C THR A 111 8.62 -12.00 -1.53
N LEU A 112 7.78 -12.42 -2.47
CA LEU A 112 8.06 -13.55 -3.34
C LEU A 112 9.28 -13.29 -4.25
N PRO A 113 10.17 -14.28 -4.41
CA PRO A 113 11.30 -14.17 -5.33
C PRO A 113 10.86 -13.87 -6.77
N GLY A 114 11.66 -13.07 -7.47
CA GLY A 114 11.43 -12.74 -8.88
C GLY A 114 10.43 -11.61 -9.14
N ARG A 115 9.88 -10.97 -8.10
CA ARG A 115 9.15 -9.71 -8.25
C ARG A 115 10.09 -8.59 -8.67
N ARG A 116 9.64 -7.77 -9.61
CA ARG A 116 10.38 -6.59 -10.08
C ARG A 116 9.62 -5.31 -9.72
N PRO A 117 10.32 -4.16 -9.60
CA PRO A 117 9.67 -2.87 -9.37
C PRO A 117 8.52 -2.58 -10.33
N ALA A 118 8.68 -2.94 -11.62
CA ALA A 118 7.65 -2.76 -12.63
C ALA A 118 6.35 -3.51 -12.32
N ASP A 119 6.45 -4.75 -11.84
CA ASP A 119 5.27 -5.58 -11.52
C ASP A 119 4.50 -4.95 -10.33
N VAL A 120 5.20 -4.34 -9.39
CA VAL A 120 4.61 -3.68 -8.21
C VAL A 120 3.89 -2.39 -8.61
N ILE A 121 4.55 -1.56 -9.43
CA ILE A 121 3.98 -0.32 -9.94
C ILE A 121 2.73 -0.62 -10.78
N GLU A 122 2.79 -1.63 -11.66
CA GLU A 122 1.68 -2.04 -12.49
C GLU A 122 0.51 -2.61 -11.66
N ALA A 123 0.79 -3.41 -10.62
CA ALA A 123 -0.23 -3.89 -9.69
C ALA A 123 -1.00 -2.74 -9.03
N LEU A 124 -0.28 -1.73 -8.51
CA LEU A 124 -0.87 -0.55 -7.86
C LEU A 124 -1.76 0.24 -8.83
N CYS A 125 -1.26 0.53 -10.04
CA CYS A 125 -2.00 1.23 -11.08
C CYS A 125 -3.27 0.45 -11.51
N THR A 126 -3.15 -0.86 -11.70
CA THR A 126 -4.26 -1.71 -12.14
C THR A 126 -5.33 -1.82 -11.04
N ALA A 127 -4.91 -1.96 -9.78
CA ALA A 127 -5.82 -1.95 -8.64
C ALA A 127 -6.55 -0.60 -8.50
N ALA A 128 -5.88 0.52 -8.77
CA ALA A 128 -6.50 1.85 -8.79
C ALA A 128 -7.56 1.98 -9.89
N ILE A 129 -7.28 1.48 -11.09
CA ILE A 129 -8.25 1.43 -12.20
C ILE A 129 -9.43 0.53 -11.85
N ALA A 130 -9.18 -0.64 -11.27
CA ALA A 130 -10.22 -1.57 -10.83
C ALA A 130 -11.14 -0.92 -9.77
N TYR A 131 -10.57 -0.16 -8.83
CA TYR A 131 -11.33 0.59 -7.83
C TYR A 131 -12.27 1.62 -8.47
N ARG A 132 -11.75 2.44 -9.39
CA ARG A 132 -12.55 3.42 -10.13
C ARG A 132 -13.74 2.74 -10.82
N ARG A 133 -13.52 1.63 -11.52
CA ARG A 133 -14.59 0.85 -12.15
C ARG A 133 -15.60 0.28 -11.15
N HIS A 134 -15.14 -0.23 -10.02
CA HIS A 134 -16.01 -0.75 -8.97
C HIS A 134 -16.93 0.34 -8.39
N THR A 135 -16.38 1.52 -8.08
CA THR A 135 -17.16 2.63 -7.53
C THR A 135 -18.20 3.17 -8.52
N ILE A 136 -17.87 3.29 -9.81
CA ILE A 136 -18.83 3.68 -10.85
C ILE A 136 -19.99 2.69 -10.93
N ARG A 137 -19.72 1.38 -10.94
CA ARG A 137 -20.76 0.34 -11.00
C ARG A 137 -21.68 0.31 -9.78
N ARG A 138 -21.21 0.78 -8.61
CA ARG A 138 -22.04 0.86 -7.39
C ARG A 138 -22.91 2.11 -7.34
N ALA A 139 -22.58 3.14 -8.11
CA ALA A 139 -23.33 4.40 -8.15
C ALA A 139 -24.43 4.40 -9.22
N ALA A 140 -24.39 3.44 -10.16
CA ALA A 140 -25.41 3.20 -11.18
C ALA A 140 -26.46 2.21 -10.67
#